data_AF-A0A849G960-F1
#
_entry.id   AF-A0A849G960-F1
#
_cell.length_a   1.000
_cell.length_b   1.000
_cell.length_c   1.000
_cell.angle_alpha   90.00
_cell.angle_beta   90.00
_cell.angle_gamma   90.00
#
_symmetry.space_group_name_H-M   'P 1'
#
loop_
_entity.id
_entity.type
_entity.pdbx_description
1 polymer ?
#
loop_
_entity_poly.entity_id
_entity_poly.type
_entity_poly.pdbx_seq_one_letter_code
_entity_poly.pdbx_strand_id
1 'polypeptide(L)'
;MVEEPAKPAAVVAEPAPEKPENPELFADAIRFLKRRGETLGNSVAKLGEGKANALIPQCVDAVEHLVDLFSQDESGCPAADAFLDELAEASDIMVLMQVEAGDGPAADAATLLLQLRRDMEMKLAA
;
A
#
# COMPACT_ATOMS: atom_id res chain seq x y z
N MET A 1 6.47 -57.95 6.80
CA MET A 1 5.64 -56.81 6.36
C MET A 1 6.52 -55.59 6.53
N VAL A 2 6.91 -54.97 5.42
CA VAL A 2 7.98 -53.97 5.35
C VAL A 2 7.35 -52.60 5.53
N GLU A 3 7.85 -51.84 6.50
CA GLU A 3 7.47 -50.45 6.78
C GLU A 3 7.98 -49.58 5.62
N GLU A 4 7.06 -48.90 4.91
CA GLU A 4 7.40 -47.89 3.91
C GLU A 4 7.87 -46.61 4.62
N PRO A 5 9.05 -46.06 4.29
CA PRO A 5 9.48 -44.80 4.89
C PRO A 5 8.74 -43.63 4.23
N ALA A 6 8.06 -42.84 5.07
CA ALA A 6 7.43 -41.59 4.69
C ALA A 6 8.47 -40.63 4.08
N LYS A 7 8.22 -40.21 2.84
CA LYS A 7 8.98 -39.15 2.15
C LYS A 7 8.93 -37.85 2.97
N PRO A 8 10.06 -37.16 3.17
CA PRO A 8 10.07 -35.92 3.94
C PRO A 8 9.32 -34.83 3.18
N ALA A 9 8.41 -34.16 3.89
CA ALA A 9 7.77 -32.94 3.45
C ALA A 9 8.86 -31.90 3.16
N ALA A 10 8.91 -31.44 1.91
CA ALA A 10 9.74 -30.32 1.52
C ALA A 10 9.28 -29.09 2.33
N VAL A 11 10.19 -28.56 3.14
CA VAL A 11 10.08 -27.20 3.66
C VAL A 11 10.00 -26.29 2.45
N VAL A 12 8.84 -25.69 2.24
CA VAL A 12 8.69 -24.55 1.33
C VAL A 12 9.50 -23.44 1.98
N ALA A 13 10.71 -23.23 1.47
CA ALA A 13 11.49 -22.06 1.84
C ALA A 13 10.67 -20.84 1.42
N GLU A 14 10.29 -20.00 2.39
CA GLU A 14 9.85 -18.64 2.09
C GLU A 14 10.97 -18.01 1.24
N PRO A 15 10.67 -17.52 0.02
CA PRO A 15 11.66 -16.84 -0.77
C PRO A 15 12.18 -15.64 0.04
N ALA A 16 13.50 -15.47 0.04
CA ALA A 16 14.13 -14.28 0.60
C ALA A 16 13.47 -13.03 0.00
N PRO A 17 13.48 -11.87 0.69
CA PRO A 17 13.01 -10.62 0.10
C PRO A 17 13.91 -10.28 -1.09
N GLU A 18 13.56 -10.80 -2.27
CA GLU A 18 14.20 -10.47 -3.52
C GLU A 18 13.71 -9.07 -3.92
N LYS A 19 14.67 -8.23 -4.28
CA LYS A 19 14.42 -6.91 -4.83
C LYS A 19 13.36 -7.03 -5.94
N PRO A 20 12.34 -6.17 -5.97
CA PRO A 20 11.26 -6.31 -6.95
C PRO A 20 11.83 -6.31 -8.36
N GLU A 21 11.33 -7.23 -9.19
CA GLU A 21 11.74 -7.38 -10.59
C GLU A 21 11.41 -6.12 -11.42
N ASN A 22 10.44 -5.33 -10.95
CA ASN A 22 10.12 -4.01 -11.47
C ASN A 22 10.36 -2.90 -10.41
N PRO A 23 11.61 -2.47 -10.17
CA PRO A 23 11.90 -1.43 -9.18
C PRO A 23 11.43 -0.03 -9.61
N GLU A 24 11.20 0.20 -10.90
CA GLU A 24 10.72 1.49 -11.39
C GLU A 24 9.26 1.75 -11.00
N LEU A 25 8.41 0.72 -11.04
CA LEU A 25 7.02 0.79 -10.57
C LEU A 25 6.93 1.28 -9.12
N PHE A 26 7.69 0.66 -8.22
CA PHE A 26 7.74 1.08 -6.81
C PHE A 26 8.32 2.48 -6.65
N ALA A 27 9.36 2.84 -7.41
CA ALA A 27 9.96 4.17 -7.33
C ALA A 27 8.98 5.27 -7.78
N ASP A 28 8.17 5.00 -8.81
CA ASP A 28 7.14 5.90 -9.32
C ASP A 28 5.98 6.04 -8.35
N ALA A 29 5.51 4.95 -7.76
CA ALA A 29 4.50 4.94 -6.71
C ALA A 29 4.93 5.77 -5.48
N ILE A 30 6.17 5.57 -5.00
CA ILE A 30 6.74 6.36 -3.89
C ILE A 30 6.82 7.84 -4.26
N ARG A 31 7.24 8.16 -5.49
CA ARG A 31 7.32 9.55 -5.97
C ARG A 31 5.94 10.20 -6.03
N PHE A 32 4.92 9.46 -6.47
CA PHE A 32 3.53 9.90 -6.44
C PHE A 32 3.08 10.20 -5.00
N LEU A 33 3.27 9.26 -4.08
CA LEU A 33 2.88 9.41 -2.66
C LEU A 33 3.60 10.56 -1.96
N LYS A 34 4.87 10.83 -2.28
CA LYS A 34 5.60 12.00 -1.76
C LYS A 34 4.95 13.32 -2.18
N ARG A 35 4.68 13.49 -3.47
CA ARG A 35 4.02 14.69 -4.01
C ARG A 35 2.60 14.86 -3.46
N ARG A 36 1.86 13.75 -3.34
CA ARG A 36 0.51 13.76 -2.76
C ARG A 36 0.55 14.13 -1.27
N GLY A 37 1.51 13.60 -0.52
CA GLY A 37 1.74 13.93 0.89
C GLY A 37 2.04 15.41 1.12
N GLU A 38 2.86 16.03 0.26
CA GLU A 38 3.10 17.48 0.31
C GLU A 38 1.82 18.28 0.08
N THR A 39 0.98 17.83 -0.86
CA THR A 39 -0.32 18.46 -1.15
C THR A 39 -1.28 18.32 0.03
N LEU A 40 -1.39 17.12 0.60
CA LEU A 40 -2.21 16.83 1.79
C LEU A 40 -1.76 17.66 3.00
N GLY A 41 -0.45 17.74 3.27
CA GLY A 41 0.09 18.55 4.35
C GLY A 41 -0.25 20.04 4.21
N ASN A 42 -0.18 20.56 2.98
CA ASN A 42 -0.61 21.93 2.68
C ASN A 42 -2.13 22.13 2.84
N SER A 43 -2.93 21.12 2.55
CA SER A 43 -4.39 21.15 2.81
C SER A 43 -4.68 21.18 4.31
N VAL A 44 -4.05 20.29 5.10
CA VAL A 44 -4.18 20.25 6.57
C VAL A 44 -3.86 21.61 7.18
N ALA A 45 -2.75 22.23 6.78
CA ALA A 45 -2.34 23.54 7.32
C ALA A 45 -3.34 24.68 7.05
N LYS A 46 -4.22 24.52 6.06
CA LYS A 46 -5.28 25.48 5.72
C LYS A 46 -6.63 25.12 6.34
N LEU A 47 -6.79 23.88 6.80
CA LEU A 47 -8.01 23.41 7.46
C LEU A 47 -7.97 23.86 8.93
N GLY A 48 -9.13 24.28 9.43
CA GLY A 48 -9.32 24.51 10.85
C GLY A 48 -9.51 23.19 11.62
N GLU A 49 -9.42 23.24 12.94
CA GLU A 49 -9.77 22.13 13.82
C GLU A 49 -11.18 21.60 13.48
N GLY A 50 -11.36 20.27 13.48
CA GLY A 50 -12.64 19.63 13.16
C GLY A 50 -12.94 19.50 11.66
N LYS A 51 -11.98 19.80 10.78
CA LYS A 51 -12.19 19.79 9.31
C LYS A 51 -11.26 18.83 8.56
N ALA A 52 -10.50 17.99 9.26
CA ALA A 52 -9.58 17.05 8.63
C ALA A 52 -10.32 15.97 7.82
N ASN A 53 -11.61 15.71 8.12
CA ASN A 53 -12.46 14.84 7.30
C ASN A 53 -12.43 15.15 5.79
N ALA A 54 -12.20 16.41 5.40
CA ALA A 54 -12.07 16.80 4.00
C ALA A 54 -10.88 16.15 3.27
N LEU A 55 -9.95 15.53 4.00
CA LEU A 55 -8.76 14.87 3.47
C LEU A 55 -9.01 13.39 3.12
N ILE A 56 -10.03 12.75 3.69
CA ILE A 56 -10.29 11.32 3.45
C ILE A 56 -10.50 11.03 1.96
N PRO A 57 -11.32 11.79 1.21
CA PRO A 57 -11.45 11.57 -0.23
C PRO A 57 -10.12 11.66 -0.96
N GLN A 58 -9.28 12.62 -0.57
CA GLN A 58 -7.96 12.79 -1.17
C GLN A 58 -7.01 11.61 -0.89
N CYS A 59 -7.23 10.89 0.22
CA CYS A 59 -6.49 9.69 0.56
C CYS A 59 -6.99 8.47 -0.22
N VAL A 60 -8.32 8.32 -0.35
CA VAL A 60 -8.97 7.29 -1.19
C VAL A 60 -8.50 7.43 -2.65
N ASP A 61 -8.58 8.64 -3.22
CA ASP A 61 -8.09 8.92 -4.59
C ASP A 61 -6.62 8.50 -4.78
N ALA A 62 -5.81 8.62 -3.72
CA ALA A 62 -4.39 8.31 -3.79
C ALA A 62 -4.14 6.80 -3.83
N VAL A 63 -4.86 6.02 -3.02
CA VAL A 63 -4.73 4.56 -3.02
C VAL A 63 -5.37 3.94 -4.27
N GLU A 64 -6.51 4.46 -4.75
CA GLU A 64 -7.12 4.04 -6.02
C GLU A 64 -6.17 4.27 -7.19
N HIS A 65 -5.48 5.41 -7.25
CA HIS A 65 -4.47 5.66 -8.27
C HIS A 65 -3.30 4.66 -8.21
N LEU A 66 -2.94 4.19 -7.02
CA LEU A 66 -1.89 3.17 -6.87
C LEU A 66 -2.38 1.80 -7.30
N VAL A 67 -3.63 1.43 -6.99
CA VAL A 67 -4.27 0.20 -7.51
C VAL A 67 -4.26 0.22 -9.05
N ASP A 68 -4.64 1.35 -9.66
CA ASP A 68 -4.59 1.52 -11.11
C ASP A 68 -3.16 1.40 -11.65
N LEU A 69 -2.17 1.98 -10.96
CA LEU A 69 -0.77 1.94 -11.38
C LEU A 69 -0.19 0.51 -11.32
N PHE A 70 -0.46 -0.22 -10.24
CA PHE A 70 0.03 -1.58 -10.06
C PHE A 70 -0.72 -2.60 -10.91
N SER A 71 -2.02 -2.43 -11.15
CA SER A 71 -2.80 -3.32 -12.02
C SER A 71 -2.40 -3.25 -13.51
N GLN A 72 -1.66 -2.21 -13.91
CA GLN A 72 -1.06 -2.08 -15.23
C GLN A 72 0.29 -2.80 -15.35
N ASP A 73 0.83 -3.35 -14.26
CA ASP A 73 2.07 -4.12 -14.31
C ASP A 73 1.84 -5.47 -15.01
N GLU A 74 2.52 -5.69 -16.12
CA GLU A 74 2.53 -6.96 -16.86
C GLU A 74 3.83 -7.75 -16.64
N SER A 75 4.65 -7.33 -15.67
CA SER A 75 5.98 -7.93 -15.44
C SER A 75 5.91 -9.32 -14.80
N GLY A 76 4.77 -9.65 -14.17
CA GLY A 76 4.59 -10.87 -13.40
C GLY A 76 5.38 -10.87 -12.08
N CYS A 77 5.78 -9.68 -11.62
CA CYS A 77 6.53 -9.49 -10.38
C CYS A 77 5.65 -9.87 -9.17
N PRO A 78 5.97 -10.96 -8.43
CA PRO A 78 5.14 -11.40 -7.31
C PRO A 78 5.03 -10.35 -6.20
N ALA A 79 6.05 -9.50 -6.06
CA ALA A 79 6.03 -8.40 -5.12
C ALA A 79 5.05 -7.28 -5.53
N ALA A 80 4.85 -7.06 -6.83
CA ALA A 80 3.87 -6.10 -7.33
C ALA A 80 2.45 -6.64 -7.14
N ASP A 81 2.22 -7.93 -7.45
CA ASP A 81 0.92 -8.59 -7.21
C ASP A 81 0.52 -8.53 -5.72
N ALA A 82 1.44 -8.89 -4.82
CA ALA A 82 1.18 -8.83 -3.38
C ALA A 82 0.88 -7.40 -2.90
N PHE A 83 1.54 -6.39 -3.48
CA PHE A 83 1.26 -4.99 -3.15
C PHE A 83 -0.08 -4.52 -3.72
N LEU A 84 -0.47 -5.00 -4.90
CA LEU A 84 -1.77 -4.69 -5.48
C LEU A 84 -2.91 -5.18 -4.57
N ASP A 85 -2.79 -6.38 -4.01
CA ASP A 85 -3.75 -6.91 -3.04
C ASP A 85 -3.82 -6.02 -1.77
N GLU A 86 -2.67 -5.63 -1.22
CA GLU A 86 -2.60 -4.73 -0.05
C GLU A 86 -3.19 -3.35 -0.33
N LEU A 87 -2.96 -2.80 -1.53
CA LEU A 87 -3.53 -1.53 -1.97
C LEU A 87 -5.05 -1.61 -2.13
N ALA A 88 -5.57 -2.72 -2.67
CA ALA A 88 -7.01 -2.94 -2.80
C ALA A 88 -7.69 -3.02 -1.43
N GLU A 89 -7.12 -3.77 -0.48
CA GLU A 89 -7.62 -3.85 0.89
C GLU A 89 -7.57 -2.48 1.59
N ALA A 90 -6.47 -1.75 1.45
CA ALA A 90 -6.34 -0.41 2.00
C ALA A 90 -7.38 0.56 1.41
N SER A 91 -7.69 0.43 0.12
CA SER A 91 -8.75 1.21 -0.55
C SER A 91 -10.11 0.95 0.08
N ASP A 92 -10.49 -0.31 0.27
CA ASP A 92 -11.75 -0.68 0.92
C ASP A 92 -11.84 -0.11 2.35
N ILE A 93 -10.76 -0.22 3.13
CA ILE A 93 -10.69 0.35 4.48
C ILE A 93 -10.86 1.87 4.46
N MET A 94 -10.21 2.58 3.54
CA MET A 94 -10.33 4.04 3.45
C MET A 94 -11.72 4.50 2.98
N VAL A 95 -12.41 3.71 2.16
CA VAL A 95 -13.82 3.95 1.81
C VAL A 95 -14.72 3.86 3.05
N LEU A 96 -14.47 2.88 3.93
CA LEU A 96 -15.20 2.80 5.21
C LEU A 96 -14.93 4.02 6.10
N MET A 97 -13.67 4.46 6.22
CA MET A 97 -13.29 5.68 6.95
C MET A 97 -14.00 6.92 6.40
N GLN A 98 -14.19 7.00 5.07
CA GLN A 98 -14.92 8.09 4.42
C GLN A 98 -16.38 8.15 4.85
N VAL A 99 -17.00 6.98 5.04
CA VAL A 99 -18.40 6.87 5.51
C VAL A 99 -18.53 7.21 6.98
N GLU A 100 -17.59 6.77 7.83
CA GLU A 100 -17.57 7.09 9.27
C GLU A 100 -17.43 8.60 9.52
N ALA A 101 -16.60 9.24 8.68
CA ALA A 101 -16.28 10.65 8.73
C ALA A 101 -15.62 11.12 10.05
N GLY A 102 -14.99 12.30 9.99
CA GLY A 102 -14.41 12.98 11.14
C GLY A 102 -12.88 13.00 11.11
N ASP A 103 -12.31 13.67 12.12
CA ASP A 103 -10.87 13.93 12.16
C ASP A 103 -10.04 12.68 12.54
N GLY A 104 -10.62 11.76 13.31
CA GLY A 104 -9.99 10.48 13.65
C GLY A 104 -9.76 9.61 12.40
N PRO A 105 -10.83 9.23 11.68
CA PRO A 105 -10.70 8.47 10.42
C PRO A 105 -9.82 9.16 9.37
N ALA A 106 -9.78 10.50 9.35
CA ALA A 106 -8.84 11.25 8.50
C ALA A 106 -7.37 11.06 8.88
N ALA A 107 -7.05 11.05 10.17
CA ALA A 107 -5.71 10.78 10.65
C ALA A 107 -5.30 9.32 10.38
N ASP A 108 -6.24 8.37 10.53
CA ASP A 108 -6.00 6.96 10.25
C ASP A 108 -5.78 6.70 8.76
N ALA A 109 -6.59 7.29 7.88
CA ALA A 109 -6.40 7.20 6.43
C ALA A 109 -5.04 7.77 5.98
N ALA A 110 -4.65 8.93 6.53
CA ALA A 110 -3.33 9.51 6.26
C ALA A 110 -2.20 8.62 6.79
N THR A 111 -2.38 7.99 7.95
CA THR A 111 -1.41 7.06 8.54
C THR A 111 -1.23 5.82 7.67
N LEU A 112 -2.32 5.25 7.17
CA LEU A 112 -2.29 4.08 6.29
C LEU A 112 -1.55 4.40 4.97
N LEU A 113 -1.76 5.57 4.36
CA LEU A 113 -0.96 6.01 3.20
C LEU A 113 0.54 6.13 3.51
N LEU A 114 0.89 6.62 4.70
CA LEU A 114 2.29 6.73 5.11
C LEU A 114 2.93 5.36 5.35
N GLN A 115 2.16 4.38 5.84
CA GLN A 115 2.58 3.00 6.00
C GLN A 115 2.84 2.36 4.63
N LEU A 116 1.87 2.41 3.71
CA LEU A 116 2.04 1.90 2.34
C LEU A 116 3.29 2.48 1.65
N ARG A 117 3.52 3.80 1.77
CA ARG A 117 4.74 4.43 1.24
C ARG A 117 6.00 3.82 1.84
N ARG A 118 6.02 3.65 3.16
CA ARG A 118 7.18 3.11 3.89
C ARG A 118 7.44 1.66 3.48
N ASP A 119 6.40 0.86 3.29
CA ASP A 119 6.53 -0.54 2.90
C ASP A 119 7.09 -0.67 1.48
N MET A 120 6.67 0.21 0.55
CA MET A 120 7.29 0.31 -0.78
C MET A 120 8.76 0.73 -0.70
N GLU A 121 9.10 1.71 0.15
CA GLU A 121 10.49 2.14 0.36
C GLU A 121 11.36 1.01 0.92
N MET A 122 10.83 0.20 1.84
CA MET A 122 11.53 -0.97 2.38
C MET A 122 11.73 -2.05 1.32
N LYS A 123 10.74 -2.29 0.45
CA LYS A 123 10.87 -3.25 -0.67
C LYS A 123 11.96 -2.85 -1.67
N LEU A 124 12.15 -1.56 -1.93
CA LEU A 124 13.22 -1.08 -2.81
C LEU A 124 14.63 -1.12 -2.19
N ALA A 125 14.70 -1.06 -0.86
CA ALA A 125 15.96 -1.03 -0.12
C ALA A 125 16.49 -2.44 0.25
N ALA A 126 15.64 -3.46 0.15
CA ALA A 126 15.99 -4.88 0.32
C ALA A 126 16.83 -5.40 -0.87
#